data_AF-A0A2V5TJN8-F1
#
_entry.id   AF-A0A2V5TJN8-F1
#
_cell.length_a   1.000
_cell.length_b   1.000
_cell.length_c   1.000
_cell.angle_alpha   90.00
_cell.angle_beta   90.00
_cell.angle_gamma   90.00
#
_symmetry.space_group_name_H-M   'P 1'
#
loop_
_entity.id
_entity.type
_entity.pdbx_description
1 polymer ?
#
loop_
_entity_poly.entity_id
_entity_poly.type
_entity_poly.pdbx_seq_one_letter_code
_entity_poly.pdbx_strand_id
1 'polypeptide(L)'
;MADESPAWIQQEERIDHQLVRGIGIPALTANIVSSTIGAGIFVIPATVAKGLGSAAPLAFVCCAIAMVLFVTCFAIAGSRVSLTGGLYAYVEVAFGRYVGFLAGMLYFLTALGAVAGVVNVLANSVALVVPFLGSPVMRIFVMFAVYGLLVLINIRGVREGAGAVTVITVAKLLPLLLFISVGIFFIHTPNLAWNSWPSSKSLGDAVILLIFAFVGIEVALIPSGEVKNPARTVPRSAYLALVVTTSIYLMIQLVARRIGGDISRQPRPHDSSRRSQHLRIRICNERHSEFPANDFCFRTRRRVATIFRARSSALPIT
;
A
#
# COMPACT_ATOMS: atom_id res chain seq x y z
N MET A 1 -14.09 -41.48 6.73
CA MET A 1 -14.69 -40.28 7.34
C MET A 1 -15.13 -39.41 6.17
N ALA A 2 -16.39 -39.52 5.79
CA ALA A 2 -16.92 -38.78 4.64
C ALA A 2 -16.89 -37.28 4.97
N ASP A 3 -16.47 -36.49 4.00
CA ASP A 3 -16.42 -35.04 4.04
C ASP A 3 -17.84 -34.48 4.11
N GLU A 4 -18.37 -34.26 5.32
CA GLU A 4 -19.62 -33.53 5.54
C GLU A 4 -19.36 -32.02 5.54
N SER A 5 -18.72 -31.51 4.49
CA SER A 5 -18.69 -30.07 4.27
C SER A 5 -20.11 -29.56 4.05
N PRO A 6 -20.50 -28.41 4.64
CA PRO A 6 -21.85 -27.86 4.52
C PRO A 6 -22.33 -27.77 3.06
N ALA A 7 -23.63 -28.01 2.84
CA ALA A 7 -24.22 -28.07 1.50
C ALA A 7 -23.97 -26.80 0.63
N TRP A 8 -23.77 -25.65 1.26
CA TRP A 8 -23.46 -24.40 0.57
C TRP A 8 -22.02 -24.36 0.03
N ILE A 9 -21.03 -24.92 0.75
CA ILE A 9 -19.64 -25.05 0.25
C ILE A 9 -19.63 -25.94 -1.00
N GLN A 10 -20.34 -27.07 -0.95
CA GLN A 10 -20.43 -27.98 -2.09
C GLN A 10 -21.10 -27.31 -3.31
N GLN A 11 -22.04 -26.39 -3.08
CA GLN A 11 -22.66 -25.63 -4.15
C GLN A 11 -21.69 -24.62 -4.76
N GLU A 12 -20.93 -23.89 -3.94
CA GLU A 12 -19.91 -22.94 -4.41
C GLU A 12 -18.79 -23.64 -5.15
N GLU A 13 -18.31 -24.78 -4.66
CA GLU A 13 -17.32 -25.61 -5.36
C GLU A 13 -17.84 -26.06 -6.73
N ARG A 14 -19.11 -26.50 -6.82
CA ARG A 14 -19.72 -26.87 -8.11
C ARG A 14 -19.75 -25.70 -9.09
N ILE A 15 -19.99 -24.47 -8.62
CA ILE A 15 -19.95 -23.26 -9.45
C ILE A 15 -18.51 -22.98 -9.89
N ASP A 16 -17.55 -23.03 -8.96
CA ASP A 16 -16.14 -22.78 -9.24
C ASP A 16 -15.48 -23.87 -10.11
N HIS A 17 -16.05 -25.08 -10.15
CA HIS A 17 -15.63 -26.13 -11.09
C HIS A 17 -16.05 -25.83 -12.53
N GLN A 18 -17.07 -25.00 -12.75
CA GLN A 18 -17.46 -24.53 -14.08
C GLN A 18 -16.56 -23.39 -14.58
N LEU A 19 -15.81 -22.73 -13.69
CA LEU A 19 -14.90 -21.65 -14.05
C LEU A 19 -13.68 -22.16 -14.81
N VAL A 20 -13.24 -21.38 -15.79
CA VAL A 20 -12.02 -21.69 -16.55
C VAL A 20 -10.80 -21.42 -15.67
N ARG A 21 -10.06 -22.48 -15.34
CA ARG A 21 -8.80 -22.39 -14.58
C ARG A 21 -7.69 -21.77 -15.44
N GLY A 22 -7.72 -20.46 -15.62
CA GLY A 22 -6.81 -19.71 -16.49
C GLY A 22 -5.54 -19.20 -15.82
N ILE A 23 -5.53 -19.03 -14.49
CA ILE A 23 -4.46 -18.33 -13.77
C ILE A 23 -3.37 -19.33 -13.31
N GLY A 24 -2.16 -19.18 -13.84
CA GLY A 24 -0.97 -19.95 -13.41
C GLY A 24 -0.05 -19.16 -12.48
N ILE A 25 1.07 -19.77 -12.06
CA ILE A 25 2.06 -19.16 -11.16
C ILE A 25 2.55 -17.80 -11.67
N PRO A 26 3.02 -17.63 -12.92
CA PRO A 26 3.57 -16.34 -13.36
C PRO A 26 2.53 -15.22 -13.36
N ALA A 27 1.30 -15.54 -13.79
CA ALA A 27 0.19 -14.58 -13.83
C ALA A 27 -0.26 -14.19 -12.42
N LEU A 28 -0.35 -15.15 -11.50
CA LEU A 28 -0.71 -14.89 -10.11
C LEU A 28 0.40 -14.10 -9.39
N THR A 29 1.67 -14.46 -9.59
CA THR A 29 2.81 -13.69 -9.07
C THR A 29 2.80 -12.27 -9.63
N ALA A 30 2.60 -12.09 -10.94
CA ALA A 30 2.51 -10.75 -11.53
C ALA A 30 1.36 -9.95 -10.92
N ASN A 31 0.19 -10.57 -10.69
CA ASN A 31 -0.94 -9.93 -10.03
C ASN A 31 -0.60 -9.51 -8.59
N ILE A 32 0.02 -10.40 -7.81
CA ILE A 32 0.45 -10.09 -6.43
C ILE A 32 1.47 -8.95 -6.42
N VAL A 33 2.52 -9.03 -7.24
CA VAL A 33 3.53 -7.98 -7.38
C VAL A 33 2.87 -6.67 -7.80
N SER A 34 1.87 -6.73 -8.68
CA SER A 34 1.13 -5.55 -9.12
C SER A 34 0.33 -4.92 -7.99
N SER A 35 -0.46 -5.70 -7.26
CA SER A 35 -1.29 -5.19 -6.17
C SER A 35 -0.45 -4.62 -5.03
N THR A 36 0.72 -5.21 -4.76
CA THR A 36 1.67 -4.71 -3.76
C THR A 36 2.45 -3.47 -4.24
N ILE A 37 2.95 -3.47 -5.49
CA ILE A 37 3.72 -2.34 -6.03
C ILE A 37 2.76 -1.29 -6.60
N GLY A 38 2.31 -0.40 -5.71
CA GLY A 38 1.52 0.79 -6.07
C GLY A 38 2.34 2.09 -6.07
N ALA A 39 1.67 3.21 -5.77
CA ALA A 39 2.33 4.51 -5.63
C ALA A 39 3.35 4.57 -4.48
N GLY A 40 3.21 3.68 -3.47
CA GLY A 40 4.07 3.65 -2.29
C GLY A 40 5.55 3.45 -2.61
N ILE A 41 5.89 2.70 -3.66
CA ILE A 41 7.30 2.38 -3.98
C ILE A 41 8.15 3.60 -4.34
N PHE A 42 7.52 4.67 -4.83
CA PHE A 42 8.22 5.91 -5.21
C PHE A 42 8.46 6.84 -4.01
N VAL A 43 7.63 6.75 -2.97
CA VAL A 43 7.63 7.68 -1.84
C VAL A 43 8.25 7.06 -0.59
N ILE A 44 7.96 5.78 -0.34
CA ILE A 44 8.30 5.10 0.92
C ILE A 44 9.81 4.96 1.12
N PRO A 45 10.63 4.57 0.12
CA PRO A 45 12.09 4.52 0.29
C PRO A 45 12.69 5.88 0.67
N ALA A 46 12.19 6.98 0.10
CA ALA A 46 12.65 8.32 0.44
C ALA A 46 12.27 8.69 1.90
N THR A 47 11.08 8.33 2.35
CA THR A 47 10.61 8.57 3.72
C THR A 47 11.39 7.74 4.74
N VAL A 48 11.63 6.45 4.46
CA VAL A 48 12.42 5.56 5.32
C VAL A 48 13.88 6.03 5.37
N ALA A 49 14.46 6.45 4.24
CA ALA A 49 15.80 7.03 4.19
C ALA A 49 15.92 8.32 5.02
N LYS A 50 14.90 9.19 5.02
CA LYS A 50 14.88 10.40 5.84
C LYS A 50 14.84 10.09 7.35
N GLY A 51 14.13 9.03 7.74
CA GLY A 51 13.98 8.63 9.15
C GLY A 51 15.18 7.87 9.71
N LEU A 52 15.78 6.98 8.92
CA LEU A 52 16.81 6.03 9.37
C LEU A 52 18.20 6.28 8.78
N GLY A 53 18.32 7.13 7.76
CA GLY A 53 19.58 7.42 7.09
C GLY A 53 20.28 6.16 6.58
N SER A 54 21.51 5.94 7.04
CA SER A 54 22.32 4.78 6.64
C SER A 54 21.72 3.43 7.04
N ALA A 55 20.88 3.39 8.09
CA ALA A 55 20.25 2.16 8.58
C ALA A 55 18.94 1.81 7.86
N ALA A 56 18.52 2.58 6.84
CA ALA A 56 17.28 2.33 6.11
C ALA A 56 17.11 0.90 5.56
N PRO A 57 18.15 0.24 4.98
CA PRO A 57 18.03 -1.14 4.50
C PRO A 57 17.65 -2.14 5.62
N LEU A 58 18.04 -1.88 6.87
CA LEU A 58 17.69 -2.74 8.00
C LEU A 58 16.17 -2.83 8.19
N ALA A 59 15.45 -1.70 8.02
CA ALA A 59 13.99 -1.69 8.14
C ALA A 59 13.32 -2.56 7.07
N PHE A 60 13.86 -2.61 5.85
CA PHE A 60 13.35 -3.49 4.79
C PHE A 60 13.58 -4.97 5.10
N VAL A 61 14.74 -5.32 5.67
CA VAL A 61 15.02 -6.70 6.09
C VAL A 61 14.11 -7.12 7.24
N CYS A 62 13.97 -6.28 8.27
CA CYS A 62 13.05 -6.53 9.38
C CYS A 62 11.59 -6.66 8.90
N CYS A 63 11.16 -5.78 7.99
CA CYS A 63 9.84 -5.86 7.38
C CYS A 63 9.67 -7.15 6.57
N ALA A 64 10.67 -7.55 5.78
CA ALA A 64 10.61 -8.79 4.99
C ALA A 64 10.43 -10.02 5.89
N ILE A 65 11.15 -10.09 7.01
CA ILE A 65 10.98 -11.16 8.01
C ILE A 65 9.55 -11.16 8.56
N ALA A 66 9.01 -10.00 8.95
CA ALA A 66 7.64 -9.90 9.43
C ALA A 66 6.62 -10.33 8.35
N MET A 67 6.86 -9.94 7.09
CA MET A 67 6.01 -10.29 5.96
C MET A 67 6.06 -11.78 5.60
N VAL A 68 7.13 -12.51 5.92
CA VAL A 68 7.14 -13.98 5.77
C VAL A 68 6.02 -14.61 6.60
N LEU A 69 5.83 -14.18 7.85
CA LEU A 69 4.76 -14.71 8.71
C LEU A 69 3.38 -14.38 8.12
N PHE A 70 3.18 -13.13 7.70
CA PHE A 70 1.94 -12.69 7.05
C PHE A 70 1.63 -13.51 5.79
N VAL A 71 2.60 -13.65 4.88
CA VAL A 71 2.46 -14.43 3.65
C VAL A 71 2.21 -15.90 3.95
N THR A 72 2.84 -16.46 4.99
CA THR A 72 2.62 -17.85 5.40
C THR A 72 1.17 -18.09 5.78
N CYS A 73 0.55 -17.18 6.54
CA CYS A 73 -0.88 -17.28 6.89
C CYS A 73 -1.77 -17.35 5.65
N PHE A 74 -1.56 -16.47 4.67
CA PHE A 74 -2.32 -16.45 3.42
C PHE A 74 -2.01 -17.66 2.52
N ALA A 75 -0.76 -18.10 2.49
CA ALA A 75 -0.34 -19.28 1.75
C ALA A 75 -1.03 -20.54 2.29
N ILE A 76 -1.13 -20.69 3.61
CA ILE A 76 -1.85 -21.81 4.25
C ILE A 76 -3.34 -21.72 3.94
N ALA A 77 -3.97 -20.57 4.18
CA ALA A 77 -5.41 -20.39 3.94
C ALA A 77 -5.78 -20.64 2.47
N GLY A 78 -5.09 -20.00 1.52
CA GLY A 78 -5.34 -20.16 0.10
C GLY A 78 -4.91 -21.49 -0.49
N SER A 79 -4.09 -22.28 0.23
CA SER A 79 -3.81 -23.67 -0.17
C SER A 79 -4.94 -24.64 0.18
N ARG A 80 -5.80 -24.27 1.14
CA ARG A 80 -6.90 -25.11 1.66
C ARG A 80 -8.26 -24.68 1.14
N VAL A 81 -8.46 -23.37 0.95
CA VAL A 81 -9.70 -22.81 0.43
C VAL A 81 -9.47 -22.37 -1.00
N SER A 82 -10.06 -23.11 -1.93
CA SER A 82 -9.96 -22.85 -3.38
C SER A 82 -11.14 -22.05 -3.94
N LEU A 83 -12.07 -21.68 -3.08
CA LEU A 83 -13.28 -20.93 -3.41
C LEU A 83 -12.96 -19.51 -3.88
N THR A 84 -13.72 -19.02 -4.86
CA THR A 84 -13.70 -17.62 -5.28
C THR A 84 -14.15 -16.72 -4.12
N GLY A 85 -13.45 -15.60 -3.90
CA GLY A 85 -13.76 -14.63 -2.85
C GLY A 85 -12.56 -14.27 -1.96
N GLY A 86 -11.45 -15.01 -2.05
CA GLY A 86 -10.22 -14.70 -1.31
C GLY A 86 -10.45 -14.60 0.19
N LEU A 87 -10.14 -13.45 0.78
CA LEU A 87 -10.32 -13.15 2.21
C LEU A 87 -11.73 -13.49 2.72
N TYR A 88 -12.77 -13.17 1.96
CA TYR A 88 -14.16 -13.44 2.33
C TYR A 88 -14.37 -14.95 2.55
N ALA A 89 -13.96 -15.77 1.57
CA ALA A 89 -14.11 -17.22 1.63
C ALA A 89 -13.29 -17.82 2.79
N TYR A 90 -12.10 -17.28 3.06
CA TYR A 90 -11.27 -17.76 4.18
C TYR A 90 -11.94 -17.52 5.54
N VAL A 91 -12.54 -16.35 5.72
CA VAL A 91 -13.26 -16.00 6.95
C VAL A 91 -14.56 -16.78 7.06
N GLU A 92 -15.30 -16.95 5.97
CA GLU A 92 -16.55 -17.70 5.96
C GLU A 92 -16.35 -19.18 6.29
N VAL A 93 -15.34 -19.83 5.70
CA VAL A 93 -15.01 -21.23 6.00
C VAL A 93 -14.56 -21.41 7.46
N ALA A 94 -13.85 -20.42 8.03
CA ALA A 94 -13.33 -20.51 9.39
C ALA A 94 -14.36 -20.18 10.50
N PHE A 95 -15.21 -19.17 10.28
CA PHE A 95 -16.08 -18.58 11.31
C PHE A 95 -17.58 -18.66 10.98
N GLY A 96 -17.94 -19.18 9.81
CA GLY A 96 -19.31 -19.32 9.34
C GLY A 96 -19.84 -18.10 8.59
N ARG A 97 -21.03 -18.29 8.01
CA ARG A 97 -21.66 -17.40 7.02
C ARG A 97 -21.91 -15.98 7.48
N TYR A 98 -22.26 -15.75 8.75
CA TYR A 98 -22.51 -14.41 9.26
C TYR A 98 -21.24 -13.56 9.33
N VAL A 99 -20.15 -14.14 9.84
CA VAL A 99 -18.85 -13.45 9.94
C VAL A 99 -18.23 -13.27 8.56
N GLY A 100 -18.37 -14.29 7.69
CA GLY A 100 -18.05 -14.21 6.27
C GLY A 100 -18.75 -13.03 5.60
N PHE A 101 -20.09 -12.95 5.71
CA PHE A 101 -20.89 -11.86 5.16
C PHE A 101 -20.39 -10.48 5.63
N LEU A 102 -20.13 -10.32 6.93
CA LEU A 102 -19.62 -9.04 7.46
C LEU A 102 -18.25 -8.68 6.86
N ALA A 103 -17.32 -9.64 6.78
CA ALA A 103 -16.01 -9.43 6.16
C ALA A 103 -16.15 -9.08 4.66
N GLY A 104 -17.05 -9.75 3.95
CA GLY A 104 -17.36 -9.49 2.55
C GLY A 104 -17.92 -8.07 2.34
N MET A 105 -18.84 -7.63 3.19
CA MET A 105 -19.41 -6.28 3.13
C MET A 105 -18.35 -5.20 3.39
N LEU A 106 -17.49 -5.38 4.40
CA LEU A 106 -16.39 -4.46 4.67
C LEU A 106 -15.39 -4.40 3.52
N TYR A 107 -15.07 -5.56 2.94
CA TYR A 107 -14.19 -5.65 1.79
C TYR A 107 -14.80 -4.97 0.56
N PHE A 108 -16.08 -5.20 0.29
CA PHE A 108 -16.82 -4.57 -0.81
C PHE A 108 -16.82 -3.03 -0.71
N LEU A 109 -17.10 -2.48 0.47
CA LEU A 109 -17.05 -1.03 0.71
C LEU A 109 -15.64 -0.47 0.48
N THR A 110 -14.61 -1.19 0.92
CA THR A 110 -13.20 -0.81 0.72
C THR A 110 -12.83 -0.84 -0.76
N ALA A 111 -13.24 -1.88 -1.48
CA ALA A 111 -13.01 -2.02 -2.91
C ALA A 111 -13.71 -0.93 -3.72
N LEU A 112 -14.96 -0.60 -3.40
CA LEU A 112 -15.69 0.52 -4.02
C LEU A 112 -14.94 1.84 -3.85
N GLY A 113 -14.51 2.15 -2.62
CA GLY A 113 -13.76 3.36 -2.32
C GLY A 113 -12.41 3.41 -3.04
N ALA A 114 -11.68 2.30 -3.05
CA ALA A 114 -10.39 2.18 -3.72
C ALA A 114 -10.51 2.40 -5.24
N VAL A 115 -11.45 1.72 -5.88
CA VAL A 115 -11.70 1.82 -7.33
C VAL A 115 -12.14 3.23 -7.71
N ALA A 116 -13.07 3.82 -6.96
CA ALA A 116 -13.51 5.19 -7.16
C ALA A 116 -12.34 6.19 -7.00
N GLY A 117 -11.51 6.00 -5.98
CA GLY A 117 -10.32 6.83 -5.74
C GLY A 117 -9.31 6.77 -6.88
N VAL A 118 -8.99 5.56 -7.37
CA VAL A 118 -8.04 5.35 -8.47
C VAL A 118 -8.53 6.01 -9.76
N VAL A 119 -9.79 5.80 -10.13
CA VAL A 119 -10.38 6.39 -11.34
C VAL A 119 -10.49 7.91 -11.21
N ASN A 120 -10.75 8.42 -10.01
CA ASN A 120 -10.75 9.85 -9.73
C ASN A 120 -9.37 10.50 -9.94
N VAL A 121 -8.31 9.85 -9.46
CA VAL A 121 -6.92 10.31 -9.68
C VAL A 121 -6.58 10.24 -11.17
N LEU A 122 -6.91 9.14 -11.85
CA LEU A 122 -6.69 9.00 -13.28
C LEU A 122 -7.37 10.11 -14.08
N ALA A 123 -8.63 10.42 -13.79
CA ALA A 123 -9.36 11.49 -14.46
C ALA A 123 -8.69 12.87 -14.24
N ASN A 124 -8.18 13.14 -13.03
CA ASN A 124 -7.40 14.34 -12.77
C ASN A 124 -6.09 14.36 -13.56
N SER A 125 -5.37 13.24 -13.65
CA SER A 125 -4.14 13.13 -14.44
C SER A 125 -4.38 13.36 -15.93
N VAL A 126 -5.48 12.85 -16.48
CA VAL A 126 -5.88 13.09 -17.87
C VAL A 126 -6.19 14.57 -18.09
N ALA A 127 -6.89 15.21 -17.16
CA ALA A 127 -7.21 16.64 -17.24
C ALA A 127 -5.96 17.54 -17.22
N LEU A 128 -4.87 17.12 -16.57
CA LEU A 128 -3.60 17.87 -16.60
C LEU A 128 -2.94 17.87 -17.99
N VAL A 129 -3.11 16.79 -18.75
CA VAL A 129 -2.53 16.66 -20.10
C VAL A 129 -3.49 17.22 -21.16
N VAL A 130 -4.79 16.98 -20.99
CA VAL A 130 -5.86 17.41 -21.90
C VAL A 130 -6.93 18.16 -21.09
N PRO A 131 -6.78 19.49 -20.89
CA PRO A 131 -7.66 20.28 -20.02
C PRO A 131 -9.15 20.20 -20.36
N PHE A 132 -9.50 20.02 -21.64
CA PHE A 132 -10.89 19.87 -22.10
C PHE A 132 -11.60 18.66 -21.44
N LEU A 133 -10.86 17.58 -21.19
CA LEU A 133 -11.39 16.38 -20.52
C LEU A 133 -11.61 16.57 -19.01
N GLY A 134 -11.18 17.70 -18.45
CA GLY A 134 -11.38 18.06 -17.04
C GLY A 134 -12.74 18.67 -16.72
N SER A 135 -13.54 19.04 -17.72
CA SER A 135 -14.89 19.56 -17.48
C SER A 135 -15.79 18.51 -16.80
N PRO A 136 -16.75 18.90 -15.94
CA PRO A 136 -17.56 17.93 -15.17
C PRO A 136 -18.24 16.87 -16.04
N VAL A 137 -18.74 17.28 -17.22
CA VAL A 137 -19.40 16.38 -18.18
C VAL A 137 -18.38 15.45 -18.84
N MET A 138 -17.27 15.97 -19.37
CA MET A 138 -16.25 15.13 -20.02
C MET A 138 -15.58 14.17 -19.04
N ARG A 139 -15.42 14.58 -17.79
CA ARG A 139 -14.91 13.73 -16.71
C ARG A 139 -15.78 12.49 -16.51
N ILE A 140 -17.10 12.64 -16.53
CA ILE A 140 -18.04 11.51 -16.44
C ILE A 140 -17.81 10.55 -17.61
N PHE A 141 -17.67 11.06 -18.83
CA PHE A 141 -17.37 10.23 -20.01
C PHE A 141 -16.04 9.48 -19.89
N VAL A 142 -14.98 10.13 -19.40
CA VAL A 142 -13.68 9.47 -19.16
C VAL A 142 -13.83 8.34 -18.14
N MET A 143 -14.52 8.58 -17.03
CA MET A 143 -14.75 7.56 -16.00
C MET A 143 -15.56 6.38 -16.54
N PHE A 144 -16.65 6.64 -17.28
CA PHE A 144 -17.44 5.60 -17.93
C PHE A 144 -16.65 4.82 -18.96
N ALA A 145 -15.80 5.48 -19.76
CA ALA A 145 -14.94 4.81 -20.73
C ALA A 145 -13.94 3.87 -20.06
N VAL A 146 -13.30 4.31 -18.96
CA VAL A 146 -12.37 3.49 -18.19
C VAL A 146 -13.06 2.28 -17.59
N TYR A 147 -14.21 2.46 -16.93
CA TYR A 147 -14.98 1.34 -16.38
C TYR A 147 -15.48 0.40 -17.47
N GLY A 148 -16.03 0.94 -18.56
CA GLY A 148 -16.50 0.16 -19.71
C GLY A 148 -15.40 -0.71 -20.30
N LEU A 149 -14.18 -0.17 -20.44
CA LEU A 149 -13.02 -0.93 -20.90
C LEU A 149 -12.65 -2.07 -19.93
N LEU A 150 -12.61 -1.79 -18.62
CA LEU A 150 -12.30 -2.80 -17.59
C LEU A 150 -13.35 -3.93 -17.55
N VAL A 151 -14.63 -3.57 -17.66
CA VAL A 151 -15.75 -4.53 -17.75
C VAL A 151 -15.61 -5.38 -19.00
N LEU A 152 -15.34 -4.76 -20.15
CA LEU A 152 -15.17 -5.45 -21.43
C LEU A 152 -13.96 -6.41 -21.43
N ILE A 153 -12.86 -6.05 -20.77
CA ILE A 153 -11.73 -6.96 -20.54
C ILE A 153 -12.15 -8.14 -19.64
N ASN A 154 -12.91 -7.90 -18.57
CA ASN A 154 -13.38 -8.96 -17.68
C ASN A 154 -14.35 -9.93 -18.38
N ILE A 155 -15.28 -9.43 -19.19
CA ILE A 155 -16.25 -10.27 -19.92
C ILE A 155 -15.57 -11.16 -20.97
N ARG A 156 -14.46 -10.71 -21.57
CA ARG A 156 -13.69 -11.53 -22.54
C ARG A 156 -12.99 -12.73 -21.89
N GLY A 157 -12.80 -12.70 -20.58
CA GLY A 157 -12.34 -13.86 -19.82
C GLY A 157 -11.09 -13.59 -18.99
N VAL A 158 -10.90 -14.42 -17.97
CA VAL A 158 -9.85 -14.28 -16.95
C VAL A 158 -8.43 -14.29 -17.53
N ARG A 159 -8.20 -14.98 -18.65
CA ARG A 159 -6.88 -15.04 -19.28
C ARG A 159 -6.46 -13.69 -19.84
N GLU A 160 -7.38 -12.98 -20.49
CA GLU A 160 -7.14 -11.64 -21.01
C GLU A 160 -6.99 -10.63 -19.87
N GLY A 161 -7.81 -10.76 -18.81
CA GLY A 161 -7.67 -9.96 -17.58
C GLY A 161 -6.30 -10.13 -16.92
N ALA A 162 -5.87 -11.37 -16.71
CA ALA A 162 -4.54 -11.67 -16.16
C ALA A 162 -3.40 -11.19 -17.07
N GLY A 163 -3.58 -11.26 -18.39
CA GLY A 163 -2.68 -10.68 -19.38
C GLY A 163 -2.56 -9.16 -19.24
N ALA A 164 -3.69 -8.45 -19.17
CA ALA A 164 -3.73 -7.01 -18.98
C ALA A 164 -3.02 -6.58 -17.68
N VAL A 165 -3.28 -7.28 -16.57
CA VAL A 165 -2.56 -7.05 -15.31
C VAL A 165 -1.07 -7.26 -15.48
N THR A 166 -0.64 -8.34 -16.14
CA THR A 166 0.78 -8.62 -16.39
C THR A 166 1.43 -7.50 -17.20
N VAL A 167 0.79 -7.04 -18.28
CA VAL A 167 1.27 -5.93 -19.11
C VAL A 167 1.42 -4.65 -18.29
N ILE A 168 0.39 -4.27 -17.52
CA ILE A 168 0.43 -3.08 -16.64
C ILE A 168 1.56 -3.21 -15.61
N THR A 169 1.76 -4.42 -15.07
CA THR A 169 2.82 -4.71 -14.10
C THR A 169 4.20 -4.50 -14.70
N VAL A 170 4.45 -5.04 -15.90
CA VAL A 170 5.73 -4.83 -16.59
C VAL A 170 5.90 -3.34 -16.92
N ALA A 171 4.86 -2.68 -17.44
CA ALA A 171 4.91 -1.26 -17.80
C ALA A 171 5.26 -0.35 -16.61
N LYS A 172 4.72 -0.62 -15.41
CA LYS A 172 5.06 0.17 -14.21
C LYS A 172 6.39 -0.23 -13.57
N LEU A 173 6.83 -1.48 -13.73
CA LEU A 173 8.13 -1.93 -13.23
C LEU A 173 9.29 -1.48 -14.11
N LEU A 174 9.08 -1.28 -15.41
CA LEU A 174 10.14 -0.91 -16.33
C LEU A 174 10.85 0.41 -15.95
N PRO A 175 10.16 1.50 -15.59
CA PRO A 175 10.81 2.70 -15.06
C PRO A 175 11.61 2.46 -13.78
N LEU A 176 11.14 1.57 -12.89
CA LEU A 176 11.87 1.20 -11.67
C LEU A 176 13.15 0.42 -12.01
N LEU A 177 13.05 -0.56 -12.91
CA LEU A 177 14.19 -1.36 -13.35
C LEU A 177 15.21 -0.50 -14.10
N LEU A 178 14.75 0.48 -14.88
CA LEU A 178 15.60 1.48 -15.52
C LEU A 178 16.31 2.34 -14.47
N PHE A 179 15.57 2.84 -13.47
CA PHE A 179 16.16 3.61 -12.36
C PHE A 179 17.22 2.81 -11.60
N ILE A 180 16.96 1.53 -11.30
CA ILE A 180 17.92 0.65 -10.63
C ILE A 180 19.15 0.42 -11.51
N SER A 181 18.95 0.03 -12.78
CA SER A 181 20.06 -0.29 -13.69
C SER A 181 20.95 0.92 -13.97
N VAL A 182 20.38 2.08 -14.28
CA VAL A 182 21.14 3.32 -14.47
C VAL A 182 21.78 3.75 -13.15
N GLY A 183 21.02 3.73 -12.05
CA GLY A 183 21.49 4.19 -10.75
C GLY A 183 22.67 3.40 -10.19
N ILE A 184 22.84 2.13 -10.58
CA ILE A 184 24.01 1.31 -10.20
C ILE A 184 25.31 1.87 -10.79
N PHE A 185 25.30 2.49 -11.97
CA PHE A 185 26.50 3.05 -12.59
C PHE A 185 26.95 4.37 -11.95
N PHE A 186 26.05 5.11 -11.31
CA PHE A 186 26.36 6.38 -10.62
C PHE A 186 26.75 6.18 -9.15
N ILE A 187 27.03 4.95 -8.73
CA ILE A 187 27.42 4.62 -7.36
C ILE A 187 28.86 5.08 -7.11
N HIS A 188 29.01 6.23 -6.45
CA HIS A 188 30.29 6.61 -5.85
C HIS A 188 30.49 5.87 -4.52
N THR A 189 31.70 5.33 -4.33
CA THR A 189 32.04 4.37 -3.26
C THR A 189 32.23 4.89 -1.83
N PRO A 190 32.25 6.19 -1.45
CA PRO A 190 32.68 6.57 -0.10
C PRO A 190 31.60 6.55 1.01
N ASN A 191 30.40 5.96 0.81
CA ASN A 191 29.27 6.17 1.75
C ASN A 191 28.56 4.88 2.24
N LEU A 192 29.30 3.77 2.36
CA LEU A 192 28.80 2.50 2.93
C LEU A 192 29.08 2.34 4.43
N ALA A 193 29.64 3.36 5.08
CA ALA A 193 29.80 3.33 6.53
C ALA A 193 28.41 3.31 7.19
N TRP A 194 28.24 2.39 8.14
CA TRP A 194 27.09 2.37 9.02
C TRP A 194 27.41 3.35 10.16
N ASN A 195 26.88 4.56 10.07
CA ASN A 195 27.35 5.65 10.91
C ASN A 195 26.75 5.61 12.33
N SER A 196 25.60 4.94 12.50
CA SER A 196 24.97 4.75 13.80
C SER A 196 23.88 3.67 13.77
N TRP A 197 23.70 2.97 14.89
CA TRP A 197 22.58 2.07 15.08
C TRP A 197 21.29 2.89 15.26
N PRO A 198 20.18 2.55 14.57
CA PRO A 198 18.94 3.30 14.70
C PRO A 198 18.27 3.06 16.05
N SER A 199 17.55 4.06 16.55
CA SER A 199 16.67 3.87 17.72
C SER A 199 15.55 2.87 17.39
N SER A 200 15.20 2.02 18.35
CA SER A 200 14.12 1.03 18.22
C SER A 200 12.79 1.66 17.81
N LYS A 201 12.50 2.88 18.26
CA LYS A 201 11.27 3.60 17.88
C LYS A 201 11.28 3.97 16.41
N SER A 202 12.37 4.57 15.93
CA SER A 202 12.53 4.98 14.52
C SER A 202 12.48 3.78 13.58
N LEU A 203 13.09 2.66 13.99
CA LEU A 203 13.06 1.42 13.25
C LEU A 203 11.64 0.85 13.19
N GLY A 204 10.94 0.80 14.33
CA GLY A 204 9.55 0.34 14.40
C GLY A 204 8.61 1.17 13.53
N ASP A 205 8.69 2.50 13.63
CA ASP A 205 7.87 3.44 12.83
C ASP A 205 8.06 3.19 11.31
N ALA A 206 9.31 2.95 10.87
CA ALA A 206 9.62 2.63 9.48
C ALA A 206 9.14 1.22 9.06
N VAL A 207 9.29 0.22 9.92
CA VAL A 207 8.81 -1.15 9.63
C VAL A 207 7.30 -1.17 9.48
N ILE A 208 6.54 -0.44 10.32
CA ILE A 208 5.08 -0.35 10.20
C ILE A 208 4.68 0.31 8.87
N LEU A 209 5.36 1.40 8.49
CA LEU A 209 5.15 2.05 7.20
C LEU A 209 5.45 1.10 6.02
N LEU A 210 6.49 0.27 6.15
CA LEU A 210 6.85 -0.72 5.16
C LEU A 210 5.84 -1.87 5.10
N ILE A 211 5.33 -2.36 6.23
CA ILE A 211 4.29 -3.39 6.24
C ILE A 211 3.08 -2.91 5.44
N PHE A 212 2.66 -1.64 5.63
CA PHE A 212 1.61 -1.03 4.81
C PHE A 212 1.93 -1.02 3.31
N ALA A 213 3.19 -0.86 2.92
CA ALA A 213 3.64 -0.93 1.53
C ALA A 213 3.57 -2.33 0.91
N PHE A 214 3.58 -3.37 1.74
CA PHE A 214 3.58 -4.78 1.32
C PHE A 214 2.18 -5.41 1.31
N VAL A 215 1.18 -4.73 1.87
CA VAL A 215 -0.24 -5.11 1.78
C VAL A 215 -0.69 -5.11 0.31
N GLY A 216 -1.50 -6.10 -0.09
CA GLY A 216 -2.00 -6.25 -1.46
C GLY A 216 -1.93 -7.69 -1.99
N ILE A 217 -1.21 -8.58 -1.29
CA ILE A 217 -1.11 -10.00 -1.64
C ILE A 217 -2.48 -10.67 -1.54
N GLU A 218 -3.24 -10.32 -0.52
CA GLU A 218 -4.57 -10.82 -0.23
C GLU A 218 -5.61 -10.48 -1.30
N VAL A 219 -5.44 -9.34 -1.99
CA VAL A 219 -6.33 -8.91 -3.09
C VAL A 219 -6.17 -9.80 -4.32
N ALA A 220 -4.95 -10.25 -4.59
CA ALA A 220 -4.68 -11.11 -5.75
C ALA A 220 -5.25 -12.53 -5.61
N LEU A 221 -5.70 -12.92 -4.41
CA LEU A 221 -6.28 -14.23 -4.11
C LEU A 221 -7.81 -14.27 -4.27
N ILE A 222 -8.45 -13.18 -4.63
CA ILE A 222 -9.91 -13.13 -4.85
C ILE A 222 -10.36 -14.12 -5.93
N PRO A 223 -9.74 -14.19 -7.12
CA PRO A 223 -10.12 -15.17 -8.15
C PRO A 223 -9.50 -16.56 -7.89
N SER A 224 -9.48 -17.05 -6.65
CA SER A 224 -8.90 -18.36 -6.30
C SER A 224 -9.59 -19.52 -7.04
N GLY A 225 -10.88 -19.40 -7.35
CA GLY A 225 -11.63 -20.35 -8.19
C GLY A 225 -11.21 -20.39 -9.66
N GLU A 226 -10.34 -19.49 -10.12
CA GLU A 226 -9.81 -19.48 -11.50
C GLU A 226 -8.31 -19.83 -11.54
N VAL A 227 -7.71 -20.10 -10.38
CA VAL A 227 -6.30 -20.50 -10.24
C VAL A 227 -6.13 -21.99 -10.52
N LYS A 228 -5.14 -22.33 -11.36
CA LYS A 228 -4.74 -23.71 -11.64
C LYS A 228 -4.06 -24.31 -10.42
N ASN A 229 -4.60 -25.42 -9.89
CA ASN A 229 -4.07 -26.10 -8.71
C ASN A 229 -3.75 -25.13 -7.54
N PRO A 230 -4.78 -24.49 -6.93
CA PRO A 230 -4.59 -23.44 -5.92
C PRO A 230 -3.71 -23.88 -4.75
N ALA A 231 -3.85 -25.14 -4.32
CA ALA A 231 -3.06 -25.77 -3.26
C ALA A 231 -1.54 -25.61 -3.42
N ARG A 232 -1.04 -25.56 -4.66
CA ARG A 232 0.40 -25.35 -4.95
C ARG A 232 0.69 -23.98 -5.56
N THR A 233 -0.22 -23.45 -6.36
CA THR A 233 0.03 -22.21 -7.11
C THR A 233 -0.06 -20.98 -6.21
N VAL A 234 -1.02 -20.92 -5.29
CA VAL A 234 -1.15 -19.81 -4.33
C VAL A 234 0.11 -19.65 -3.46
N PRO A 235 0.57 -20.68 -2.71
CA PRO A 235 1.73 -20.52 -1.85
C PRO A 235 3.00 -20.17 -2.64
N ARG A 236 3.25 -20.84 -3.77
CA ARG A 236 4.42 -20.56 -4.62
C ARG A 236 4.40 -19.13 -5.15
N SER A 237 3.24 -18.65 -5.60
CA SER A 237 3.12 -17.31 -6.18
C SER A 237 3.30 -16.23 -5.12
N ALA A 238 2.78 -16.45 -3.90
CA ALA A 238 2.89 -15.52 -2.78
C ALA A 238 4.33 -15.37 -2.29
N TYR A 239 5.05 -16.49 -2.08
CA TYR A 239 6.47 -16.42 -1.71
C TYR A 239 7.35 -15.85 -2.82
N LEU A 240 7.10 -16.21 -4.08
CA LEU A 240 7.85 -15.67 -5.21
C LEU A 240 7.64 -14.15 -5.32
N ALA A 241 6.39 -13.68 -5.16
CA ALA A 241 6.08 -12.26 -5.16
C ALA A 241 6.71 -11.53 -3.97
N LEU A 242 6.74 -12.12 -2.78
CA LEU A 242 7.43 -11.55 -1.62
C LEU A 242 8.93 -11.36 -1.90
N VAL A 243 9.61 -12.40 -2.40
CA VAL A 243 11.04 -12.31 -2.74
C VAL A 243 11.30 -11.26 -3.81
N VAL A 244 10.49 -11.22 -4.88
CA VAL A 244 10.63 -10.25 -5.97
C VAL A 244 10.41 -8.83 -5.46
N THR A 245 9.32 -8.57 -4.74
CA THR A 245 9.00 -7.23 -4.22
C THR A 245 10.06 -6.76 -3.22
N THR A 246 10.44 -7.58 -2.24
CA THR A 246 11.50 -7.27 -1.28
C THR A 246 12.83 -6.95 -1.97
N SER A 247 13.21 -7.73 -2.98
CA SER A 247 14.43 -7.49 -3.74
C SER A 247 14.40 -6.14 -4.47
N ILE A 248 13.29 -5.81 -5.12
CA ILE A 248 13.11 -4.51 -5.80
C ILE A 248 13.20 -3.37 -4.79
N TYR A 249 12.48 -3.46 -3.66
CA TYR A 249 12.51 -2.44 -2.62
C TYR A 249 13.91 -2.22 -2.04
N LEU A 250 14.65 -3.29 -1.75
CA LEU A 250 16.04 -3.21 -1.28
C LEU A 250 16.95 -2.57 -2.34
N MET A 251 16.84 -2.96 -3.61
CA MET A 251 17.64 -2.38 -4.68
C MET A 251 17.36 -0.88 -4.84
N ILE A 252 16.09 -0.47 -4.83
CA ILE A 252 15.71 0.95 -4.88
C ILE A 252 16.27 1.69 -3.67
N GLN A 253 16.15 1.13 -2.47
CA GLN A 253 16.66 1.77 -1.26
C GLN A 253 18.18 1.94 -1.29
N LEU A 254 18.91 0.94 -1.81
CA LEU A 254 20.36 1.01 -1.95
C LEU A 254 20.76 2.05 -3.01
N VAL A 255 20.14 2.03 -4.19
CA VAL A 255 20.41 3.00 -5.26
C VAL A 255 20.07 4.42 -4.81
N ALA A 256 18.90 4.63 -4.19
CA ALA A 256 18.47 5.93 -3.67
C ALA A 256 19.42 6.47 -2.60
N ARG A 257 19.95 5.61 -1.71
CA ARG A 257 20.98 6.01 -0.73
C ARG A 257 22.27 6.46 -1.41
N ARG A 258 22.69 5.77 -2.47
CA ARG A 258 23.93 6.08 -3.19
C ARG A 258 23.85 7.42 -3.94
N ILE A 259 22.72 7.68 -4.57
CA ILE A 259 22.46 8.96 -5.27
C ILE A 259 22.26 10.10 -4.25
N GLY A 260 21.48 9.88 -3.19
CA GLY A 260 21.16 10.89 -2.18
C GLY A 260 22.29 11.27 -1.22
N GLY A 261 23.39 10.50 -1.22
CA GLY A 261 24.58 10.79 -0.42
C GLY A 261 25.27 12.11 -0.79
N ASP A 262 25.16 12.54 -2.05
CA ASP A 262 25.74 13.81 -2.53
C ASP A 262 24.92 15.04 -2.14
N ILE A 263 23.60 14.90 -2.00
CA ILE A 263 22.71 16.03 -1.64
C ILE A 263 22.77 16.34 -0.14
N SER A 264 23.18 15.37 0.68
CA SER A 264 23.34 15.54 2.14
C SER A 264 24.61 16.29 2.54
N ARG A 265 25.54 16.50 1.60
CA ARG A 265 26.77 17.31 1.80
C ARG A 265 26.56 18.79 1.48
N GLN A 266 25.41 19.17 0.90
CA GLN A 266 25.05 20.58 0.84
C GLN A 266 24.63 21.06 2.25
N PRO A 267 25.11 22.23 2.71
CA PRO A 267 24.68 22.81 3.96
C PRO A 267 23.16 22.91 3.94
N ARG A 268 22.49 22.20 4.84
CA ARG A 268 21.04 22.23 4.90
C ARG A 268 20.61 23.68 5.16
N PRO A 269 19.61 24.23 4.43
CA PRO A 269 19.11 25.58 4.67
C PRO A 269 18.45 25.77 6.06
N HIS A 270 18.45 24.74 6.91
CA HIS A 270 18.03 24.83 8.31
C HIS A 270 19.11 25.35 9.27
N ASP A 271 20.39 25.42 8.86
CA ASP A 271 21.45 25.99 9.71
C ASP A 271 21.48 27.53 9.67
N SER A 272 21.04 28.14 8.56
CA SER A 272 20.82 29.59 8.50
C SER A 272 19.63 30.05 9.34
N SER A 273 18.63 29.17 9.56
CA SER A 273 17.46 29.46 10.39
C SER A 273 17.80 29.59 11.88
N ARG A 274 18.74 28.79 12.42
CA ARG A 274 19.20 28.97 13.82
C ARG A 274 20.01 30.25 14.01
N ARG A 275 20.81 30.63 13.01
CA ARG A 275 21.56 31.90 13.04
C ARG A 275 20.62 33.12 12.91
N SER A 276 19.58 33.03 12.08
CA SER A 276 18.54 34.05 11.96
C SER A 276 17.56 34.09 13.15
N GLN A 277 17.31 32.99 13.86
CA GLN A 277 16.48 32.99 15.07
C GLN A 277 17.20 33.67 16.24
N HIS A 278 18.51 33.45 16.42
CA HIS A 278 19.28 34.21 17.41
C HIS A 278 19.39 35.70 17.06
N LEU A 279 19.45 36.05 15.77
CA LEU A 279 19.44 37.45 15.32
C LEU A 279 18.04 38.10 15.45
N ARG A 280 16.96 37.35 15.17
CA ARG A 280 15.57 37.82 15.36
C ARG A 280 15.21 37.99 16.83
N ILE A 281 15.72 37.17 17.74
CA ILE A 281 15.51 37.34 19.19
C ILE A 281 16.24 38.60 19.70
N ARG A 282 17.42 38.94 19.17
CA ARG A 282 18.08 40.23 19.47
C ARG A 282 17.29 41.43 18.95
N ILE A 283 16.75 41.37 17.73
CA ILE A 283 16.01 42.49 17.14
C ILE A 283 14.61 42.65 17.75
N CYS A 284 13.98 41.58 18.25
CA CYS A 284 12.68 41.65 18.94
C CYS A 284 12.79 42.24 20.36
N ASN A 285 13.95 42.10 21.02
CA ASN A 285 14.17 42.62 22.37
C ASN A 285 14.46 44.13 22.41
N GLU A 286 14.79 44.74 21.27
CA GLU A 286 14.99 46.20 21.14
C GLU A 286 13.73 46.95 20.70
N ARG A 287 12.63 46.24 20.37
CA ARG A 287 11.44 46.87 19.74
C ARG A 287 10.10 46.66 20.46
N HIS A 288 10.10 46.25 21.73
CA HIS A 288 8.88 46.02 22.52
C HIS A 288 8.68 47.05 23.65
N SER A 289 8.86 48.33 23.35
CA SER A 289 8.42 49.44 24.20
C SER A 289 7.14 50.12 23.71
N GLU A 290 6.41 49.58 22.72
CA GLU A 290 5.17 50.20 22.25
C GLU A 290 4.13 49.16 21.77
N PHE A 291 2.95 49.21 22.41
CA PHE A 291 1.61 48.67 22.06
C PHE A 291 1.16 47.23 22.46
N PRO A 292 -0.11 47.09 22.94
CA PRO A 292 -0.59 45.93 23.69
C PRO A 292 -1.44 44.94 22.87
N ALA A 293 -1.61 43.76 23.48
CA ALA A 293 -2.33 42.58 23.02
C ALA A 293 -3.87 42.74 22.95
N ASN A 294 -4.50 41.98 22.04
CA ASN A 294 -5.89 41.47 22.09
C ASN A 294 -6.18 40.62 20.82
N ASP A 295 -7.06 39.62 20.72
CA ASP A 295 -7.80 38.79 21.69
C ASP A 295 -8.63 37.72 20.92
N PHE A 296 -7.99 36.86 20.10
CA PHE A 296 -8.75 35.95 19.20
C PHE A 296 -8.39 34.46 19.30
N CYS A 297 -7.23 34.10 19.85
CA CYS A 297 -6.73 32.72 19.80
C CYS A 297 -7.10 31.85 21.04
N PHE A 298 -7.67 32.44 22.10
CA PHE A 298 -7.93 31.72 23.36
C PHE A 298 -9.35 31.13 23.50
N ARG A 299 -10.31 31.54 22.65
CA ARG A 299 -11.73 31.17 22.85
C ARG A 299 -12.14 29.82 22.26
N THR A 300 -11.34 29.22 21.38
CA THR A 300 -11.72 27.98 20.67
C THR A 300 -11.22 26.70 21.36
N ARG A 301 -10.24 26.78 22.27
CA ARG A 301 -9.70 25.61 22.99
C ARG A 301 -10.55 25.15 24.18
N ARG A 302 -11.43 25.99 24.73
CA ARG A 302 -12.26 25.64 25.92
C ARG A 302 -13.62 25.00 25.62
N ARG A 303 -14.11 24.99 24.37
CA ARG A 303 -15.43 24.40 24.05
C ARG A 303 -15.41 22.91 23.65
N VAL A 304 -14.27 22.37 23.23
CA VAL A 304 -14.20 20.95 22.80
C VAL A 304 -13.91 20.01 23.99
N ALA A 305 -13.25 20.50 25.05
CA ALA A 305 -12.94 19.70 26.24
C ALA A 305 -14.16 19.43 27.16
N THR A 306 -15.26 20.19 27.03
CA THR A 306 -16.44 20.07 27.91
C THR A 306 -17.50 19.10 27.35
N ILE A 307 -17.45 18.75 26.06
CA ILE A 307 -18.46 17.88 25.42
C ILE A 307 -18.12 16.38 25.62
N PHE A 308 -16.84 16.02 25.81
CA PHE A 308 -16.43 14.63 26.03
C PHE A 308 -16.54 14.14 27.48
N ARG A 309 -16.88 15.01 28.44
CA ARG A 309 -16.97 14.66 29.87
C ARG A 309 -18.41 14.46 30.38
N ALA A 310 -19.42 14.55 29.52
CA ALA A 310 -20.83 14.52 29.90
C ALA A 310 -21.61 13.27 29.42
N ARG A 311 -20.95 12.22 28.93
CA ARG A 311 -21.64 11.01 28.42
C ARG A 311 -21.16 9.68 29.02
N SER A 312 -20.52 9.69 30.20
CA SER A 312 -20.05 8.47 30.89
C SER A 312 -20.65 8.26 32.29
N SER A 313 -21.81 8.85 32.62
CA SER A 313 -22.41 8.69 33.94
C SER A 313 -23.94 8.85 33.93
N ALA A 314 -24.65 7.76 33.61
CA ALA A 314 -26.02 7.40 34.02
C ALA A 314 -26.39 6.07 33.31
N LEU A 315 -26.08 4.88 33.87
CA LEU A 315 -26.82 4.07 34.88
C LEU A 315 -28.11 3.42 34.34
N PRO A 316 -28.62 2.29 34.89
CA PRO A 316 -28.00 1.25 35.71
C PRO A 316 -28.40 -0.20 35.34
N ILE A 317 -27.76 -1.13 36.05
CA ILE A 317 -28.08 -2.56 36.17
C ILE A 317 -29.22 -2.72 37.19
N THR A 318 -30.29 -3.40 36.78
CA THR A 318 -31.10 -4.36 37.56
C THR A 318 -31.75 -5.30 36.57
#